data_AF-A0A966QUH5-F1
#
_entry.id   AF-A0A966QUH5-F1
#
_cell.length_a   1.000
_cell.length_b   1.000
_cell.length_c   1.000
_cell.angle_alpha   90.00
_cell.angle_beta   90.00
_cell.angle_gamma   90.00
#
_symmetry.space_group_name_H-M   'P 1'
#
loop_
_entity.id
_entity.type
_entity.pdbx_description
1 polymer ?
#
loop_
_entity_poly.entity_id
_entity_poly.type
_entity_poly.pdbx_seq_one_letter_code
_entity_poly.pdbx_strand_id
1 'polypeptide(L)'
;ELIGCLLVKRQPDGELLWGVIVETEAYCQSEPACHGHRRRSPSNETLFGEPGRFYVYVSYGIHHCVNVVTHRANWANGVLLRAATLPGEPERVAAGPALLARRFGIDRGHDAMPAEPAQGLWLAGRPEEWGGLAPQDLVQTGRIGISQGQDLLWRWYLRSSRSVSRRAKGDPMPRRAASIGVPDLGAYAGVVSRPQP
;
A
#
# COMPACT_ATOMS: atom_id res chain seq x y z
N GLU A 1 -5.99 7.05 -4.43
CA GLU A 1 -4.80 7.58 -5.14
C GLU A 1 -3.51 7.35 -4.35
N LEU A 2 -3.14 6.09 -4.06
CA LEU A 2 -2.02 5.78 -3.15
C LEU A 2 -0.69 5.46 -3.84
N ILE A 3 -0.69 5.18 -5.14
CA ILE A 3 0.57 4.95 -5.87
C ILE A 3 1.39 6.25 -5.86
N GLY A 4 2.66 6.15 -5.50
CA GLY A 4 3.57 7.28 -5.32
C GLY A 4 3.54 7.89 -3.91
N CYS A 5 2.49 7.65 -3.11
CA CYS A 5 2.45 8.12 -1.72
C CYS A 5 3.47 7.35 -0.87
N LEU A 6 3.83 7.90 0.29
CA LEU A 6 4.79 7.27 1.19
C LEU A 6 4.04 6.49 2.27
N LEU A 7 4.50 5.26 2.53
CA LEU A 7 4.25 4.58 3.80
C LEU A 7 5.41 4.89 4.73
N VAL A 8 5.12 5.39 5.92
CA VAL A 8 6.14 5.84 6.86
C VAL A 8 5.92 5.20 8.22
N LYS A 9 7.00 4.73 8.84
CA LYS A 9 7.02 4.20 10.20
C LYS A 9 8.17 4.80 11.00
N ARG A 10 7.85 5.29 12.20
CA ARG A 10 8.86 5.66 13.21
C ARG A 10 9.39 4.40 13.88
N GLN A 11 10.71 4.25 13.87
CA GLN A 11 11.43 3.15 14.51
C GLN A 11 11.68 3.46 16.00
N PRO A 12 12.01 2.45 16.82
CA PRO A 12 12.27 2.64 18.26
C PRO A 12 13.42 3.60 18.59
N ASP A 13 14.40 3.74 17.69
CA ASP A 13 15.51 4.69 17.79
C ASP A 13 15.15 6.12 17.38
N GLY A 14 13.90 6.34 16.95
CA GLY A 14 13.38 7.63 16.49
C GLY A 14 13.53 7.86 14.98
N GLU A 15 14.32 7.04 14.28
CA GLU A 15 14.54 7.13 12.84
C GLU A 15 13.27 6.78 12.05
N LEU A 16 13.20 7.28 10.81
CA LEU A 16 12.06 7.05 9.94
C LEU A 16 12.40 5.98 8.90
N LEU A 17 11.68 4.86 8.99
CA LEU A 17 11.58 3.92 7.88
C LEU A 17 10.46 4.37 6.95
N TRP A 18 10.74 4.42 5.67
CA TRP A 18 9.73 4.82 4.70
C TRP A 18 9.97 4.18 3.34
N GLY A 19 8.93 4.17 2.52
CA GLY A 19 9.02 3.73 1.13
C GLY A 19 7.87 4.28 0.30
N VAL A 20 8.11 4.43 -0.99
CA VAL A 20 7.09 4.82 -1.95
C VAL A 20 6.21 3.62 -2.25
N ILE A 21 4.90 3.76 -2.11
CA ILE A 21 3.92 2.74 -2.48
C ILE A 21 3.87 2.65 -4.01
N VAL A 22 4.24 1.47 -4.55
CA VAL A 22 4.36 1.26 -6.00
C VAL A 22 3.37 0.24 -6.55
N GLU A 23 2.61 -0.44 -5.69
CA GLU A 23 1.56 -1.37 -6.09
C GLU A 23 0.45 -1.42 -5.04
N THR A 24 -0.79 -1.37 -5.49
CA THR A 24 -1.99 -1.48 -4.65
C THR A 24 -3.09 -2.31 -5.31
N GLU A 25 -4.00 -2.82 -4.49
CA GLU A 25 -5.26 -3.42 -4.94
C GLU A 25 -6.44 -2.81 -4.19
N ALA A 26 -7.55 -2.54 -4.88
CA ALA A 26 -8.78 -2.07 -4.26
C ALA A 26 -9.79 -3.21 -4.05
N TYR A 27 -10.55 -3.09 -2.96
CA TYR A 27 -11.61 -4.00 -2.55
C TYR A 27 -12.80 -3.19 -2.08
N CYS A 28 -14.00 -3.57 -2.52
CA CYS A 28 -15.25 -2.89 -2.20
C CYS A 28 -16.30 -3.93 -1.77
N GLN A 29 -17.15 -3.58 -0.81
CA GLN A 29 -18.20 -4.46 -0.31
C GLN A 29 -19.11 -5.03 -1.42
N SER A 30 -19.27 -4.33 -2.53
CA SER A 30 -20.08 -4.79 -3.66
C SER A 30 -19.50 -5.98 -4.44
N GLU A 31 -18.23 -6.36 -4.23
CA GLU A 31 -17.57 -7.41 -5.01
C GLU A 31 -17.09 -8.61 -4.18
N PRO A 32 -17.06 -9.82 -4.76
CA PRO A 32 -16.95 -11.07 -4.01
C PRO A 32 -15.59 -11.37 -3.37
N ALA A 33 -14.50 -10.69 -3.74
CA ALA A 33 -13.20 -10.84 -3.11
C ALA A 33 -12.99 -9.92 -1.89
N CYS A 34 -13.88 -8.95 -1.65
CA CYS A 34 -13.80 -8.11 -0.46
C CYS A 34 -14.16 -8.92 0.79
N HIS A 35 -13.35 -8.80 1.84
CA HIS A 35 -13.63 -9.43 3.13
C HIS A 35 -14.96 -8.98 3.74
N GLY A 36 -15.44 -7.78 3.41
CA GLY A 36 -16.73 -7.25 3.87
C GLY A 36 -17.93 -7.62 2.98
N HIS A 37 -17.75 -8.34 1.86
CA HIS A 37 -18.80 -8.55 0.86
C HIS A 37 -20.06 -9.21 1.43
N ARG A 38 -19.89 -10.34 2.13
CA ARG A 38 -21.03 -11.15 2.59
C ARG A 38 -21.59 -10.68 3.93
N ARG A 39 -20.71 -10.35 4.88
CA ARG A 39 -21.11 -9.97 6.24
C ARG A 39 -20.04 -9.15 6.95
N ARG A 40 -20.50 -8.35 7.91
CA ARG A 40 -19.66 -7.73 8.95
C ARG A 40 -19.44 -8.74 10.09
N SER A 41 -18.23 -8.74 10.65
CA SER A 41 -17.78 -9.67 11.69
C SER A 41 -16.59 -9.09 12.45
N PRO A 42 -16.24 -9.61 13.65
CA PRO A 42 -15.11 -9.09 14.42
C PRO A 42 -13.77 -9.04 13.66
N SER A 43 -13.53 -9.96 12.71
CA SER A 43 -12.27 -10.06 11.95
C SER A 43 -12.15 -9.10 10.77
N ASN A 44 -13.27 -8.50 10.34
CA ASN A 44 -13.29 -7.51 9.25
C ASN A 44 -13.91 -6.17 9.69
N GLU A 45 -14.20 -6.02 10.99
CA GLU A 45 -14.87 -4.87 11.58
C GLU A 45 -14.21 -3.55 11.19
N THR A 46 -12.88 -3.51 11.22
CA THR A 46 -12.08 -2.34 10.83
C THR A 46 -12.40 -1.83 9.43
N LEU A 47 -12.70 -2.71 8.45
CA LEU A 47 -13.04 -2.28 7.09
C LEU A 47 -14.32 -1.44 7.02
N PHE A 48 -15.20 -1.57 8.01
CA PHE A 48 -16.44 -0.80 8.13
C PHE A 48 -16.25 0.47 8.98
N GLY A 49 -15.04 0.75 9.45
CA GLY A 49 -14.73 1.94 10.26
C GLY A 49 -14.52 3.21 9.43
N GLU A 50 -14.03 4.24 10.09
CA GLU A 50 -13.69 5.52 9.44
C GLU A 50 -12.54 5.36 8.43
N PRO A 51 -12.59 6.07 7.29
CA PRO A 51 -11.47 6.18 6.35
C PRO A 51 -10.17 6.64 7.04
N GLY A 52 -9.03 6.23 6.48
CA GLY A 52 -7.71 6.60 7.01
C GLY A 52 -7.21 5.68 8.13
N ARG A 53 -7.89 4.58 8.42
CA ARG A 53 -7.42 3.54 9.36
C ARG A 53 -6.72 2.40 8.64
N PHE A 54 -5.78 1.74 9.31
CA PHE A 54 -5.22 0.48 8.82
C PHE A 54 -6.14 -0.69 9.12
N TYR A 55 -6.44 -1.51 8.13
CA TYR A 55 -7.00 -2.84 8.29
C TYR A 55 -5.90 -3.88 8.06
N VAL A 56 -5.48 -4.57 9.13
CA VAL A 56 -4.37 -5.54 9.05
C VAL A 56 -4.89 -6.93 9.32
N TYR A 57 -4.74 -7.89 8.43
CA TYR A 57 -5.21 -9.27 8.66
C TYR A 57 -4.10 -10.30 8.40
N VAL A 58 -4.30 -11.52 8.91
CA VAL A 58 -3.39 -12.64 8.65
C VAL A 58 -3.89 -13.44 7.44
N SER A 59 -3.11 -13.47 6.38
CA SER A 59 -3.29 -14.30 5.19
C SER A 59 -2.54 -15.62 5.36
N TYR A 60 -3.17 -16.73 4.96
CA TYR A 60 -2.62 -18.09 5.03
C TYR A 60 -2.06 -18.48 6.41
N GLY A 61 -2.59 -17.90 7.49
CA GLY A 61 -2.19 -18.19 8.87
C GLY A 61 -0.84 -17.63 9.32
N ILE A 62 -0.02 -17.08 8.42
CA ILE A 62 1.37 -16.69 8.74
C ILE A 62 1.80 -15.31 8.23
N HIS A 63 1.04 -14.67 7.35
CA HIS A 63 1.45 -13.44 6.69
C HIS A 63 0.51 -12.29 6.98
N HIS A 64 1.02 -11.20 7.55
CA HIS A 64 0.23 -9.98 7.65
C HIS A 64 0.05 -9.32 6.29
N CYS A 65 -1.15 -8.80 6.04
CA CYS A 65 -1.48 -7.94 4.91
C CYS A 65 -2.10 -6.67 5.46
N VAL A 66 -1.68 -5.51 4.95
CA VAL A 66 -2.12 -4.20 5.43
C VAL A 66 -2.90 -3.46 4.36
N ASN A 67 -4.11 -3.06 4.72
CA ASN A 67 -5.02 -2.28 3.90
C ASN A 67 -5.21 -0.92 4.57
N VAL A 68 -5.64 0.05 3.78
CA VAL A 68 -6.10 1.36 4.25
C VAL A 68 -7.59 1.44 4.01
N VAL A 69 -8.37 1.71 5.06
CA VAL A 69 -9.82 1.90 4.99
C VAL A 69 -10.11 3.19 4.23
N THR A 70 -11.06 3.14 3.31
CA THR A 70 -11.36 4.26 2.39
C THR A 70 -12.86 4.52 2.26
N HIS A 71 -13.21 5.59 1.54
CA HIS A 71 -14.56 5.97 1.15
C HIS A 71 -15.47 6.44 2.29
N ARG A 72 -16.13 5.54 3.05
CA ARG A 72 -17.07 5.93 4.12
C ARG A 72 -17.27 4.85 5.16
N ALA A 73 -17.59 5.27 6.39
CA ALA A 73 -17.96 4.35 7.47
C ALA A 73 -19.20 3.50 7.14
N ASN A 74 -19.29 2.35 7.79
CA ASN A 74 -20.32 1.31 7.62
C ASN A 74 -20.42 0.70 6.22
N TRP A 75 -19.41 0.89 5.37
CA TRP A 75 -19.35 0.30 4.04
C TRP A 75 -17.92 -0.19 3.75
N ALA A 76 -17.73 -1.51 3.66
CA ALA A 76 -16.38 -2.08 3.62
C ALA A 76 -15.62 -1.68 2.35
N ASN A 77 -14.58 -0.86 2.51
CA ASN A 77 -13.66 -0.50 1.43
C ASN A 77 -12.24 -0.46 1.94
N GLY A 78 -11.35 -1.09 1.19
CA GLY A 78 -9.95 -1.18 1.54
C GLY A 78 -9.07 -1.09 0.30
N VAL A 79 -7.93 -0.42 0.45
CA VAL A 79 -6.84 -0.50 -0.51
C VAL A 79 -5.69 -1.26 0.13
N LEU A 80 -5.40 -2.46 -0.37
CA LEU A 80 -4.25 -3.27 0.03
C LEU A 80 -2.96 -2.60 -0.45
N LEU A 81 -2.02 -2.37 0.46
CA LEU A 81 -0.67 -1.96 0.13
C LEU A 81 0.14 -3.22 -0.24
N ARG A 82 0.48 -3.37 -1.51
CA ARG A 82 1.11 -4.60 -2.02
C ARG A 82 2.61 -4.51 -2.13
N ALA A 83 3.13 -3.38 -2.56
CA ALA A 83 4.56 -3.21 -2.67
C ALA A 83 5.00 -1.78 -2.44
N ALA A 84 6.20 -1.65 -1.89
CA ALA A 84 6.88 -0.39 -1.73
C ALA A 84 8.33 -0.49 -2.22
N THR A 85 8.85 0.59 -2.78
CA THR A 85 10.28 0.77 -3.02
C THR A 85 10.85 1.59 -1.86
N LEU A 86 11.92 1.10 -1.23
CA LEU A 86 12.58 1.75 -0.10
C LEU A 86 13.98 2.25 -0.53
N PRO A 87 14.44 3.42 -0.04
CA PRO A 87 15.76 3.93 -0.37
C PRO A 87 16.86 3.03 0.17
N GLY A 88 17.92 2.84 -0.60
CA GLY A 88 19.10 2.07 -0.19
C GLY A 88 18.86 0.57 0.03
N GLU A 89 17.65 0.09 -0.21
CA GLU A 89 17.24 -1.29 0.08
C GLU A 89 17.10 -2.13 -1.20
N PRO A 90 17.27 -3.46 -1.12
CA PRO A 90 17.08 -4.34 -2.26
C PRO A 90 15.66 -4.21 -2.85
N GLU A 91 15.58 -4.20 -4.19
CA GLU A 91 14.32 -4.02 -4.94
C GLU A 91 13.18 -4.94 -4.46
N ARG A 92 13.51 -6.14 -3.97
CA ARG A 92 12.54 -7.17 -3.55
C ARG A 92 12.19 -7.15 -2.05
N VAL A 93 12.78 -6.27 -1.24
CA VAL A 93 12.60 -6.27 0.24
C VAL A 93 11.14 -6.10 0.66
N ALA A 94 10.36 -5.34 -0.10
CA ALA A 94 8.95 -5.06 0.13
C ALA A 94 8.11 -5.28 -1.15
N ALA A 95 8.53 -6.22 -2.01
CA ALA A 95 7.88 -6.53 -3.29
C ALA A 95 6.78 -7.59 -3.14
N GLY A 96 5.79 -7.32 -2.29
CA GLY A 96 4.66 -8.20 -2.01
C GLY A 96 4.02 -7.87 -0.65
N PRO A 97 2.72 -8.13 -0.45
CA PRO A 97 1.99 -7.60 0.70
C PRO A 97 2.56 -8.10 2.04
N ALA A 98 2.94 -9.38 2.10
CA ALA A 98 3.59 -9.97 3.26
C ALA A 98 5.00 -9.43 3.51
N LEU A 99 5.75 -9.15 2.44
CA LEU A 99 7.11 -8.61 2.53
C LEU A 99 7.09 -7.14 2.97
N LEU A 100 6.15 -6.35 2.45
CA LEU A 100 5.90 -4.99 2.88
C LEU A 100 5.53 -4.97 4.37
N ALA A 101 4.53 -5.74 4.79
CA ALA A 101 4.13 -5.80 6.19
C ALA A 101 5.32 -6.20 7.10
N ARG A 102 6.11 -7.21 6.70
CA ARG A 102 7.31 -7.62 7.43
C ARG A 102 8.36 -6.52 7.50
N ARG A 103 8.71 -5.85 6.40
CA ARG A 103 9.77 -4.83 6.37
C ARG A 103 9.43 -3.63 7.23
N PHE A 104 8.15 -3.27 7.28
CA PHE A 104 7.63 -2.22 8.15
C PHE A 104 7.24 -2.73 9.54
N GLY A 105 7.45 -4.01 9.88
CA GLY A 105 7.06 -4.58 11.17
C GLY A 105 5.58 -4.34 11.50
N ILE A 106 4.70 -4.43 10.52
CA ILE A 106 3.24 -4.28 10.67
C ILE A 106 2.66 -5.65 11.00
N ASP A 107 1.86 -5.68 12.05
CA ASP A 107 1.19 -6.87 12.57
C ASP A 107 -0.24 -6.53 13.01
N ARG A 108 -0.94 -7.53 13.59
CA ARG A 108 -2.30 -7.36 14.11
C ARG A 108 -2.44 -6.27 15.19
N GLY A 109 -1.37 -5.88 15.87
CA GLY A 109 -1.40 -4.77 16.83
C GLY A 109 -1.64 -3.41 16.19
N HIS A 110 -1.42 -3.30 14.87
CA HIS A 110 -1.66 -2.09 14.10
C HIS A 110 -3.08 -2.04 13.48
N ASP A 111 -3.89 -3.09 13.65
CA ASP A 111 -5.26 -3.12 13.14
C ASP A 111 -6.12 -2.03 13.81
N ALA A 112 -6.97 -1.39 13.01
CA ALA A 112 -7.80 -0.25 13.37
C ALA A 112 -7.06 1.04 13.75
N MET A 113 -5.72 1.08 13.80
CA MET A 113 -4.99 2.32 14.09
C MET A 113 -5.21 3.37 12.98
N PRO A 114 -5.44 4.65 13.33
CA PRO A 114 -5.36 5.74 12.37
C PRO A 114 -3.99 5.80 11.70
N ALA A 115 -3.95 6.07 10.39
CA ALA A 115 -2.73 6.22 9.61
C ALA A 115 -2.12 7.61 9.81
N GLU A 116 -1.72 7.91 11.05
CA GLU A 116 -1.30 9.24 11.49
C GLU A 116 0.06 9.22 12.20
N PRO A 117 0.88 10.29 12.09
CA PRO A 117 2.20 10.35 12.73
C PRO A 117 2.19 10.09 14.24
N ALA A 118 1.10 10.44 14.93
CA ALA A 118 0.93 10.19 16.36
C ALA A 118 0.90 8.69 16.72
N GLN A 119 0.52 7.82 15.77
CA GLN A 119 0.52 6.37 15.92
C GLN A 119 1.86 5.74 15.52
N GLY A 120 2.83 6.54 15.03
CA GLY A 120 4.12 6.05 14.58
C GLY A 120 4.08 5.27 13.25
N LEU A 121 2.91 5.15 12.60
CA LEU A 121 2.72 4.54 11.28
C LEU A 121 1.68 5.36 10.50
N TRP A 122 2.03 5.88 9.33
CA TRP A 122 1.14 6.78 8.58
C TRP A 122 1.39 6.77 7.08
N LEU A 123 0.49 7.44 6.37
CA LEU A 123 0.63 7.76 4.95
C LEU A 123 0.99 9.23 4.81
N ALA A 124 2.04 9.51 4.05
CA ALA A 124 2.38 10.87 3.62
C ALA A 124 2.16 11.03 2.12
N GLY A 125 1.92 12.26 1.69
CA GLY A 125 1.62 12.55 0.29
C GLY A 125 2.77 12.21 -0.66
N ARG A 126 2.41 12.13 -1.95
CA ARG A 126 3.39 12.11 -3.04
C ARG A 126 4.30 13.35 -2.92
N PRO A 127 5.64 13.21 -3.02
CA PRO A 127 6.52 14.35 -3.16
C PRO A 127 6.13 15.17 -4.40
N GLU A 128 6.03 16.50 -4.27
CA GLU A 128 5.54 17.38 -5.35
C GLU A 128 6.39 17.30 -6.64
N GLU A 129 7.69 17.11 -6.48
CA GLU A 129 8.68 16.97 -7.55
C GLU A 129 8.54 15.71 -8.41
N TRP A 130 7.85 14.66 -7.90
CA TRP A 130 7.50 13.51 -8.73
C TRP A 130 6.42 13.90 -9.75
N GLY A 131 5.84 15.09 -9.60
CA GLY A 131 4.69 15.55 -10.37
C GLY A 131 3.45 14.70 -10.10
N GLY A 132 2.40 15.00 -10.86
CA GLY A 132 1.26 14.11 -10.96
C GLY A 132 1.64 12.84 -11.70
N LEU A 133 1.20 11.68 -11.19
CA LEU A 133 1.26 10.44 -11.98
C LEU A 133 0.19 10.49 -13.06
N ALA A 134 0.61 10.39 -14.30
CA ALA A 134 -0.29 10.33 -15.43
C ALA A 134 -0.76 8.88 -15.67
N PRO A 135 -1.89 8.65 -16.36
CA PRO A 135 -2.39 7.29 -16.60
C PRO A 135 -1.37 6.35 -17.26
N GLN A 136 -0.48 6.85 -18.13
CA GLN A 136 0.57 6.05 -18.78
C GLN A 136 1.64 5.51 -17.82
N ASP A 137 1.82 6.18 -16.67
CA ASP A 137 2.79 5.78 -15.64
C ASP A 137 2.30 4.59 -14.83
N LEU A 138 1.00 4.29 -14.91
CA LEU A 138 0.35 3.20 -14.21
C LEU A 138 0.08 2.04 -15.16
N VAL A 139 0.17 0.84 -14.62
CA VAL A 139 -0.40 -0.35 -15.24
C VAL A 139 -1.58 -0.79 -14.40
N GLN A 140 -2.73 -0.91 -15.05
CA GLN A 140 -3.95 -1.44 -14.46
C GLN A 140 -4.19 -2.88 -14.92
N THR A 141 -4.56 -3.76 -14.01
CA THR A 141 -4.66 -5.21 -14.28
C THR A 141 -5.53 -5.91 -13.22
N GLY A 142 -5.76 -7.21 -13.39
CA GLY A 142 -6.44 -8.05 -12.41
C GLY A 142 -5.64 -8.20 -11.12
N ARG A 143 -6.38 -8.38 -10.02
CA ARG A 143 -5.82 -8.59 -8.67
C ARG A 143 -5.20 -9.99 -8.54
N ILE A 144 -4.27 -10.16 -7.60
CA ILE A 144 -3.47 -11.37 -7.41
C ILE A 144 -3.93 -12.11 -6.15
N GLY A 145 -4.07 -13.43 -6.26
CA GLY A 145 -4.36 -14.29 -5.11
C GLY A 145 -5.84 -14.35 -4.74
N ILE A 146 -6.73 -13.89 -5.62
CA ILE A 146 -8.18 -13.98 -5.48
C ILE A 146 -8.75 -15.09 -6.37
N SER A 147 -9.82 -15.73 -5.91
CA SER A 147 -10.55 -16.76 -6.67
C SER A 147 -11.83 -16.24 -7.35
N GLN A 148 -12.32 -15.06 -6.94
CA GLN A 148 -13.56 -14.43 -7.41
C GLN A 148 -13.28 -12.95 -7.76
N GLY A 149 -14.01 -12.36 -8.71
CA GLY A 149 -13.83 -10.95 -9.11
C GLY A 149 -12.49 -10.68 -9.82
N GLN A 150 -12.00 -11.65 -10.58
CA GLN A 150 -10.73 -11.60 -11.33
C GLN A 150 -10.81 -10.68 -12.57
N ASP A 151 -12.02 -10.44 -13.06
CA ASP A 151 -12.37 -9.54 -14.16
C ASP A 151 -12.26 -8.06 -13.77
N LEU A 152 -12.38 -7.75 -12.47
CA LEU A 152 -12.19 -6.40 -11.96
C LEU A 152 -10.70 -6.02 -12.00
N LEU A 153 -10.37 -5.07 -12.88
CA LEU A 153 -9.01 -4.55 -13.06
C LEU A 153 -8.60 -3.58 -11.94
N TRP A 154 -8.77 -3.99 -10.68
CA TRP A 154 -8.57 -3.15 -9.50
C TRP A 154 -7.21 -3.35 -8.84
N ARG A 155 -6.20 -3.66 -9.66
CA ARG A 155 -4.79 -3.61 -9.28
C ARG A 155 -4.09 -2.54 -10.11
N TRP A 156 -3.35 -1.67 -9.44
CA TRP A 156 -2.51 -0.66 -10.08
C TRP A 156 -1.08 -0.80 -9.60
N TYR A 157 -0.13 -0.61 -10.51
CA TYR A 157 1.28 -0.47 -10.13
C TYR A 157 2.01 0.54 -11.00
N LEU A 158 3.08 1.10 -10.44
CA LEU A 158 3.94 2.07 -11.12
C LEU A 158 4.81 1.36 -12.17
N ARG A 159 4.60 1.69 -13.45
CA ARG A 159 5.27 1.07 -14.60
C ARG A 159 6.79 1.17 -14.53
N SER A 160 7.32 2.24 -13.95
CA SER A 160 8.77 2.46 -13.83
C SER A 160 9.38 1.80 -12.58
N SER A 161 8.61 1.24 -11.65
CA SER A 161 9.19 0.62 -10.45
C SER A 161 9.65 -0.82 -10.70
N ARG A 162 10.83 -1.15 -10.15
CA ARG A 162 11.36 -2.52 -10.13
C ARG A 162 10.92 -3.33 -8.90
N SER A 163 10.31 -2.68 -7.91
CA SER A 163 9.80 -3.33 -6.69
C SER A 163 8.37 -3.85 -6.80
N VAL A 164 7.73 -3.73 -7.97
CA VAL A 164 6.41 -4.33 -8.22
C VAL A 164 6.46 -5.83 -7.93
N SER A 165 5.50 -6.34 -7.16
CA SER A 165 5.51 -7.73 -6.68
C SER A 165 5.44 -8.72 -7.83
N ARG A 166 4.55 -8.47 -8.80
CA ARG A 166 4.36 -9.24 -10.02
C ARG A 166 3.84 -8.34 -11.16
N ARG A 167 4.56 -8.32 -12.29
CA ARG A 167 4.15 -7.55 -13.47
C ARG A 167 3.10 -8.28 -14.31
N ALA A 168 2.29 -7.52 -15.03
CA ALA A 168 1.33 -8.02 -16.00
C ALA A 168 2.06 -8.71 -17.17
N LYS A 169 1.39 -9.66 -17.83
CA LYS A 169 1.95 -10.34 -19.01
C LYS A 169 2.24 -9.30 -20.09
N GLY A 170 3.46 -9.33 -20.65
CA GLY A 170 3.89 -8.41 -21.69
C GLY A 170 4.42 -7.07 -21.20
N ASP A 171 4.42 -6.81 -19.88
CA ASP A 171 5.01 -5.62 -19.30
C ASP A 171 6.40 -5.94 -18.71
N PRO A 172 7.50 -5.61 -19.42
CA PRO A 172 8.84 -6.01 -19.01
C PRO A 172 9.31 -5.24 -17.77
N MET A 173 10.29 -5.81 -17.06
CA MET A 173 10.95 -5.10 -15.98
C MET A 173 11.69 -3.86 -16.54
N PRO A 174 11.50 -2.65 -15.99
CA PRO A 174 12.22 -1.47 -16.44
C PRO A 174 13.72 -1.60 -16.19
N ARG A 175 14.54 -1.00 -17.05
CA ARG A 175 15.99 -0.91 -16.83
C ARG A 175 16.29 -0.10 -15.57
N ARG A 176 17.35 -0.44 -14.83
CA ARG A 176 17.74 0.30 -13.61
C ARG A 176 17.94 1.80 -13.84
N ALA A 177 18.55 2.18 -14.94
CA ALA A 177 18.75 3.60 -15.28
C ALA A 177 17.45 4.36 -15.61
N ALA A 178 16.35 3.65 -15.90
CA ALA A 178 15.06 4.22 -16.25
C ALA A 178 13.98 3.96 -15.18
N SER A 179 14.33 3.25 -14.10
CA SER A 179 13.40 3.03 -13.01
C SER A 179 13.32 4.27 -12.15
N ILE A 180 12.09 4.64 -11.76
CA ILE A 180 11.93 5.65 -10.73
C ILE A 180 12.52 5.06 -9.44
N GLY A 181 13.66 5.63 -9.05
CA GLY A 181 14.29 5.37 -7.77
C GLY A 181 13.50 6.05 -6.65
N VAL A 182 13.79 5.68 -5.42
CA VAL A 182 13.26 6.40 -4.27
C VAL A 182 14.04 7.71 -4.12
N PRO A 183 13.38 8.87 -4.00
CA PRO A 183 14.09 10.15 -3.88
C PRO A 183 14.87 10.22 -2.56
N ASP A 184 15.90 11.06 -2.50
CA ASP A 184 16.77 11.21 -1.32
C ASP A 184 16.09 12.06 -0.23
N LEU A 185 15.84 11.48 0.95
CA LEU A 185 15.16 12.15 2.07
C LEU A 185 15.80 13.45 2.55
N GLY A 186 17.08 13.70 2.27
CA GLY A 186 17.71 14.98 2.62
C GLY A 186 16.91 16.19 2.13
N ALA A 187 16.13 16.02 1.06
CA ALA A 187 15.23 17.02 0.51
C ALA A 187 13.74 16.90 0.96
N TYR A 188 13.33 15.83 1.67
CA TYR A 188 11.91 15.50 1.96
C TYR A 188 11.52 15.42 3.44
N ALA A 189 12.39 15.82 4.38
CA ALA A 189 12.05 15.84 5.80
C ALA A 189 10.70 16.56 6.12
N GLY A 190 10.32 17.56 5.30
CA GLY A 190 9.05 18.27 5.41
C GLY A 190 7.81 17.54 4.86
N VAL A 191 7.98 16.54 3.99
CA VAL A 191 6.86 15.76 3.39
C VAL A 191 6.51 14.57 4.27
N VAL A 192 7.53 13.89 4.79
CA VAL A 192 7.37 12.74 5.69
C VAL A 192 6.66 13.13 6.99
N SER A 193 6.75 14.40 7.41
CA SER A 193 6.09 14.94 8.60
C SER A 193 4.64 15.41 8.37
N ARG A 194 4.15 15.47 7.13
CA ARG A 194 2.80 15.95 6.79
C ARG A 194 1.86 14.78 6.48
N PRO A 195 0.84 14.52 7.32
CA PRO A 195 -0.17 13.51 7.01
C PRO A 195 -0.97 13.90 5.75
N GLN A 196 -1.44 12.90 4.99
CA GLN A 196 -2.48 13.16 3.98
C GLN A 196 -3.84 13.39 4.66
N PRO A 197 -4.65 14.35 4.17
CA PRO A 197 -6.05 14.48 4.57
C PRO A 197 -6.90 13.30 4.09
#